data_AF-A0A6B2UZ07-F1
#
_entry.id   AF-A0A6B2UZ07-F1
#
_cell.length_a   1.000
_cell.length_b   1.000
_cell.length_c   1.000
_cell.angle_alpha   90.00
_cell.angle_beta   90.00
_cell.angle_gamma   90.00
#
_symmetry.space_group_name_H-M   'P 1'
#
loop_
_entity.id
_entity.type
_entity.pdbx_description
1 polymer ?
#
loop_
_entity_poly.entity_id
_entity_poly.type
_entity_poly.pdbx_seq_one_letter_code
_entity_poly.pdbx_strand_id
1 'polypeptide(L)' 'MIFRFTVDSANGSVSLTAEPVVLRSKSDDPQQTISIRISPRRAALYIPLDRIEELLTGIRNIVGQAHD' A
#
# COMPACT_ATOMS: atom_id res chain seq x y z
N MET A 1 -3.86 2.18 -13.47
CA MET A 1 -3.10 0.91 -13.42
C MET A 1 -3.26 0.33 -12.03
N ILE A 2 -3.50 -0.98 -11.89
CA ILE A 2 -3.67 -1.67 -10.61
C ILE A 2 -2.52 -2.66 -10.45
N PHE A 3 -1.88 -2.69 -9.29
CA PHE A 3 -0.84 -3.67 -8.97
C PHE A 3 -1.41 -4.71 -8.01
N ARG A 4 -1.18 -5.99 -8.29
CA ARG A 4 -1.63 -7.08 -7.42
C ARG A 4 -0.49 -8.06 -7.19
N PHE A 5 -0.19 -8.28 -5.93
CA PHE A 5 0.77 -9.26 -5.45
C PHE A 5 0.02 -10.36 -4.73
N THR A 6 0.42 -11.60 -4.94
CA THR A 6 -0.09 -12.75 -4.19
C THR A 6 1.09 -13.35 -3.46
N VAL A 7 0.94 -13.52 -2.15
CA VAL A 7 1.94 -14.08 -1.26
C VAL A 7 1.35 -15.34 -0.67
N ASP A 8 1.89 -16.49 -1.10
CA ASP A 8 1.52 -17.77 -0.53
C ASP A 8 2.29 -18.00 0.77
N SER A 9 1.56 -18.40 1.81
CA SER A 9 2.13 -18.73 3.12
C SER A 9 1.59 -20.09 3.58
N ALA A 10 2.25 -20.70 4.57
CA ALA A 10 1.81 -21.96 5.17
C ALA A 10 0.36 -21.90 5.71
N ASN A 11 -0.14 -20.70 6.02
CA ASN A 11 -1.48 -20.47 6.56
C ASN A 11 -2.50 -20.03 5.48
N GLY A 12 -2.14 -20.14 4.20
CA GLY A 12 -2.97 -19.75 3.05
C GLY A 12 -2.38 -18.59 2.24
N SER A 13 -3.10 -18.20 1.20
CA SER A 13 -2.69 -17.14 0.28
C SER A 13 -3.22 -15.78 0.72
N VAL A 14 -2.34 -14.77 0.73
CA VAL A 14 -2.67 -13.37 0.99
C VAL A 14 -2.49 -12.59 -0.30
N SER A 15 -3.46 -11.75 -0.65
CA SER A 15 -3.31 -10.84 -1.80
C SER A 15 -3.21 -9.39 -1.35
N LEU A 16 -2.26 -8.67 -1.94
CA LEU A 16 -2.02 -7.25 -1.72
C LEU A 16 -2.33 -6.51 -3.02
N THR A 17 -3.34 -5.66 -2.99
CA THR A 17 -3.80 -4.90 -4.18
C THR A 17 -3.57 -3.41 -3.94
N ALA A 18 -2.84 -2.77 -4.84
CA ALA A 18 -2.62 -1.34 -4.86
C ALA A 18 -3.33 -0.70 -6.06
N GLU A 19 -4.18 0.28 -5.79
CA GLU A 19 -4.98 0.96 -6.82
C GLU A 19 -5.05 2.48 -6.56
N PRO A 20 -5.07 3.30 -7.63
CA PRO A 20 -5.27 4.73 -7.48
C PRO A 20 -6.71 5.03 -7.06
N VAL A 21 -6.85 5.89 -6.07
CA VAL A 21 -8.13 6.41 -5.58
C VAL A 21 -8.05 7.92 -5.44
N VAL A 22 -9.17 8.59 -5.69
CA VAL A 22 -9.31 10.01 -5.40
C VAL A 22 -10.03 10.12 -4.06
N LEU A 23 -9.30 10.50 -3.02
CA LEU A 23 -9.92 10.84 -1.74
C LEU A 23 -10.47 12.26 -1.85
N ARG A 24 -11.79 12.39 -1.84
CA ARG A 24 -12.43 13.70 -1.67
C ARG A 24 -12.26 14.11 -0.22
N SER A 25 -11.21 14.88 0.05
CA SER A 25 -11.14 15.64 1.29
C SER A 25 -12.21 16.74 1.26
N LYS A 26 -12.59 17.29 2.40
CA LYS A 26 -13.51 18.47 2.49
C LYS A 26 -12.89 19.76 1.92
N SER A 27 -11.76 19.65 1.24
CA SER A 27 -10.96 20.69 0.62
C SER A 27 -11.22 20.68 -0.88
N ASP A 28 -11.18 21.85 -1.52
CA ASP A 28 -11.39 22.02 -2.97
C ASP A 28 -10.30 21.36 -3.85
N ASP A 29 -9.25 20.80 -3.24
CA ASP A 29 -8.18 20.09 -3.96
C ASP A 29 -8.28 18.56 -3.75
N PRO A 30 -8.66 17.78 -4.79
CA PRO A 30 -8.73 16.33 -4.69
C PRO A 30 -7.33 15.70 -4.57
N GLN A 31 -7.05 15.06 -3.44
CA GLN A 31 -5.75 14.44 -3.20
C GLN A 31 -5.62 13.10 -3.93
N GLN A 32 -4.63 13.00 -4.82
CA GLN A 32 -4.25 11.74 -5.47
C GLN A 32 -3.66 10.78 -4.45
N THR A 33 -4.28 9.61 -4.31
CA THR A 33 -3.96 8.64 -3.26
C THR A 33 -3.85 7.24 -3.86
N ILE A 34 -2.99 6.40 -3.32
CA ILE A 34 -2.99 4.96 -3.57
C ILE A 34 -3.61 4.25 -2.38
N SER A 35 -4.62 3.41 -2.64
CA SER A 35 -5.13 2.48 -1.63
C SER A 35 -4.42 1.14 -1.75
N ILE A 36 -3.93 0.62 -0.64
CA ILE A 36 -3.33 -0.71 -0.52
C ILE A 36 -4.24 -1.56 0.36
N ARG A 37 -4.82 -2.63 -0.21
CA ARG A 37 -5.71 -3.58 0.50
C ARG A 37 -5.04 -4.93 0.64
N ILE A 38 -5.19 -5.56 1.81
CA ILE A 38 -4.57 -6.87 2.11
C ILE A 38 -5.67 -7.92 2.33
N SER A 39 -6.04 -8.70 1.32
CA SER A 39 -7.08 -9.74 1.48
C SER A 39 -6.50 -11.05 2.03
N PRO A 40 -7.23 -11.78 2.91
CA PRO A 40 -8.63 -11.56 3.30
C PRO A 40 -8.83 -10.54 4.43
N ARG A 41 -7.78 -9.90 4.94
CA ARG A 41 -7.90 -8.90 6.01
C ARG A 41 -8.68 -7.69 5.47
N ARG A 42 -9.62 -7.14 6.26
CA ARG A 42 -10.34 -5.90 5.88
C ARG A 42 -9.50 -4.64 6.14
N ALA A 43 -8.18 -4.75 6.08
CA ALA A 43 -7.27 -3.63 6.29
C ALA A 43 -6.98 -2.95 4.95
N ALA A 44 -7.15 -1.63 4.93
CA ALA A 44 -6.76 -0.78 3.81
C ALA A 44 -5.89 0.36 4.33
N LEU A 45 -4.79 0.62 3.64
CA LEU A 45 -3.91 1.75 3.87
C LEU A 45 -4.06 2.73 2.72
N TYR A 46 -4.20 4.01 3.03
CA TYR A 46 -4.32 5.08 2.04
C TYR A 46 -3.07 5.95 2.12
N ILE A 47 -2.33 6.05 1.01
CA ILE A 47 -1.06 6.77 0.96
C ILE A 47 -1.17 7.87 -0.09
N PRO A 48 -1.04 9.14 0.30
CA PRO A 48 -0.90 10.24 -0.64
C PRO A 48 0.26 10.02 -1.60
N LEU A 49 0.09 10.41 -2.86
CA LEU A 49 1.10 10.16 -3.90
C LEU A 49 2.46 10.80 -3.55
N ASP A 50 2.45 11.97 -2.91
CA ASP A 50 3.64 12.69 -2.45
C ASP A 50 4.41 11.97 -1.33
N ARG A 51 3.82 10.94 -0.72
CA ARG A 51 4.40 10.15 0.38
C ARG A 51 4.84 8.74 -0.01
N ILE A 52 4.67 8.34 -1.27
CA ILE A 52 5.03 6.99 -1.72
C ILE A 52 6.53 6.72 -1.60
N GLU A 53 7.38 7.68 -2.00
CA GLU A 53 8.84 7.50 -1.96
C GLU A 53 9.34 7.34 -0.51
N GLU A 54 8.74 8.07 0.44
CA GLU A 54 9.02 7.93 1.87
C GLU A 54 8.67 6.53 2.37
N LEU A 55 7.49 6.02 2.00
CA LEU A 55 7.06 4.66 2.34
C LEU A 55 8.00 3.60 1.76
N LEU A 56 8.36 3.71 0.48
CA LEU A 56 9.25 2.76 -0.19
C LEU A 56 10.64 2.74 0.46
N THR A 57 11.14 3.92 0.84
CA THR A 57 12.40 4.05 1.58
C THR A 57 12.32 3.38 2.95
N GLY A 58 11.23 3.62 3.69
CA GLY A 58 10.99 2.96 4.99
C GLY A 58 10.95 1.43 4.89
N ILE A 59 10.25 0.89 3.88
CA ILE A 59 10.19 -0.56 3.64
C ILE A 59 11.58 -1.12 3.33
N ARG A 60 12.35 -0.47 2.44
CA ARG A 60 13.71 -0.90 2.10
C ARG A 60 14.61 -0.94 3.33
N ASN A 61 14.53 0.07 4.19
CA ASN A 61 15.31 0.11 5.43
C ASN A 61 14.94 -1.04 6.36
N ILE A 62 13.64 -1.33 6.54
CA ILE A 62 13.18 -2.46 7.37
C ILE A 62 13.68 -3.80 6.83
N VAL A 63 13.58 -4.01 5.51
CA VAL A 63 14.07 -5.25 4.89
C VAL A 63 15.58 -5.37 5.03
N GLY A 64 16.33 -4.28 4.83
CA GLY A 64 17.78 -4.25 5.02
C GLY A 64 18.19 -4.64 6.43
N GLN A 65 17.52 -4.08 7.45
CA GLN A 65 17.76 -4.42 8.85
C GLN A 65 17.36 -5.86 9.21
N ALA A 66 16.41 -6.48 8.50
CA ALA A 66 16.02 -7.86 8.74
C ALA A 66 17.02 -8.89 8.18
N HIS A 67 18.02 -8.45 7.40
CA HIS A 67 19.06 -9.30 6.81
C HIS A 67 20.44 -9.14 7.49
N ASP A 68 20.56 -8.27 8.49
CA ASP A 68 21.71 -8.16 9.41
C ASP A 68 21.43 -8.95 10.71
#